data_AF-A0A5N7DP91-F1
#
_entry.id   AF-A0A5N7DP91-F1
#
_cell.length_a   1.000
_cell.length_b   1.000
_cell.length_c   1.000
_cell.angle_alpha   90.00
_cell.angle_beta   90.00
_cell.angle_gamma   90.00
#
_symmetry.space_group_name_H-M   'P 1'
#
loop_
_entity.id
_entity.type
_entity.pdbx_description
1 polymer ?
#
loop_
_entity_poly.entity_id
_entity_poly.type
_entity_poly.pdbx_seq_one_letter_code
_entity_poly.pdbx_strand_id
1 'polypeptide(L)'
;MPPTNSTTSARRSRRTIACQRCRQRKVRCSLNVTGAPCIGCTQDRTQCIVPTRRGQKPERHGGPVLLASPQSPNQQTPARRVEPPAFQVQPHVSLGADATAAREAHDIEDEERNGDEIAAAALGQPRRVGEVPFYTGDRTGPVSTLDICSPDHSLPRHCLIPSNNQTTLSDDDRDYLQKKGVFNLPKPDTCESLLRAYFYHVHPIMPVIEVGSILNYQDQGRLGDCNILLLWSVFFVAVNFVSSHIYEQEGYVSRKEMKATMYSRAKCMYDNGGERNKVTLLQASLLLGFWHSEQDEHMQPWYWTGIAINLCQMLGLHRDPDSLRYNSSITDCQRRLWRRLWWTCFFRDRWLGLTLGRPLRINLDDCDLPMSVPADLLSELESIPEATDASYIPQEFRKLAEFWVILIELSKLLGKVLLLKSQSVKSKSSINQINALEAQITRCRLSDQDEHGLTPLAKFYAHHVHLHYQLRLFLPLSIVSTNTTTIGRF
;
A
#
# COMPACT_ATOMS: atom_id res chain seq x y z
N MET A 1 14.63 21.59 48.64
CA MET A 1 15.83 21.19 47.88
C MET A 1 15.55 19.87 47.16
N PRO A 2 16.11 19.64 45.95
CA PRO A 2 16.21 18.32 45.29
C PRO A 2 17.31 17.45 45.98
N PRO A 3 17.70 16.22 45.53
CA PRO A 3 17.45 15.48 44.27
C PRO A 3 16.94 14.03 44.52
N THR A 4 16.93 13.02 43.61
CA THR A 4 17.49 12.81 42.25
C THR A 4 16.66 11.77 41.45
N ASN A 5 16.83 11.70 40.13
CA ASN A 5 16.48 10.56 39.28
C ASN A 5 17.45 9.37 39.44
N SER A 6 17.00 8.14 39.17
CA SER A 6 17.87 7.06 38.65
C SER A 6 17.19 6.27 37.53
N THR A 7 17.52 6.65 36.30
CA THR A 7 17.10 6.00 35.05
C THR A 7 17.58 4.55 34.96
N THR A 8 16.71 3.64 34.51
CA THR A 8 17.12 2.29 34.06
C THR A 8 18.03 2.39 32.85
N SER A 9 19.31 2.06 33.06
CA SER A 9 20.36 2.12 32.05
C SER A 9 20.06 1.22 30.84
N ALA A 10 19.83 1.82 29.68
CA ALA A 10 19.80 1.10 28.41
C ALA A 10 21.13 0.35 28.21
N ARG A 11 21.06 -0.93 27.82
CA ARG A 11 22.25 -1.74 27.48
C ARG A 11 23.04 -1.06 26.36
N ARG A 12 24.12 -0.36 26.70
CA ARG A 12 25.06 0.22 25.73
C ARG A 12 25.58 -0.88 24.81
N SER A 13 25.18 -0.82 23.54
CA SER A 13 25.73 -1.67 22.49
C SER A 13 27.25 -1.52 22.47
N ARG A 14 27.98 -2.64 22.57
CA ARG A 14 29.45 -2.62 22.50
C ARG A 14 29.83 -2.18 21.08
N ARG A 15 30.60 -1.08 20.96
CA ARG A 15 31.14 -0.61 19.67
C ARG A 15 31.80 -1.77 18.93
N THR A 16 31.31 -2.06 17.74
CA THR A 16 31.71 -3.20 16.91
C THR A 16 33.13 -3.01 16.38
N ILE A 17 33.97 -4.03 16.50
CA ILE A 17 35.35 -3.99 15.99
C ILE A 17 35.31 -4.38 14.51
N ALA A 18 35.66 -3.43 13.63
CA ALA A 18 35.87 -3.69 12.21
C ALA A 18 37.30 -4.19 11.94
N CYS A 19 37.47 -5.07 10.95
CA CYS A 19 38.80 -5.41 10.43
C CYS A 19 39.45 -4.18 9.75
N GLN A 20 40.77 -4.20 9.61
CA GLN A 20 41.54 -3.06 9.07
C GLN A 20 41.05 -2.63 7.67
N ARG A 21 40.77 -3.59 6.78
CA ARG A 21 40.32 -3.33 5.40
C ARG A 21 38.93 -2.66 5.34
N CYS A 22 37.94 -3.19 6.07
CA CYS A 22 36.62 -2.54 6.14
C CYS A 22 36.70 -1.15 6.77
N ARG A 23 37.60 -0.95 7.75
CA ARG A 23 37.83 0.35 8.38
C ARG A 23 38.49 1.36 7.43
N GLN A 24 39.45 0.95 6.62
CA GLN A 24 40.05 1.78 5.56
C GLN A 24 39.02 2.15 4.49
N ARG A 25 38.22 1.19 4.02
CA ARG A 25 37.15 1.40 3.04
C ARG A 25 35.92 2.14 3.60
N LYS A 26 35.87 2.44 4.91
CA LYS A 26 34.71 3.03 5.63
C LYS A 26 33.38 2.27 5.45
N VAL A 27 33.42 0.95 5.21
CA VAL A 27 32.23 0.09 5.01
C VAL A 27 31.87 -0.74 6.24
N ARG A 28 30.61 -1.18 6.33
CA ARG A 28 30.10 -2.01 7.44
C ARG A 28 30.81 -3.37 7.47
N CYS A 29 31.51 -3.67 8.57
CA CYS A 29 32.21 -4.93 8.75
C CYS A 29 31.29 -5.99 9.40
N SER A 30 31.14 -7.15 8.76
CA SER A 30 30.33 -8.29 9.24
C SER A 30 31.07 -9.23 10.20
N LEU A 31 32.22 -8.81 10.75
CA LEU A 31 33.06 -9.61 11.65
C LEU A 31 32.30 -10.23 12.84
N ASN A 32 31.33 -9.52 13.39
CA ASN A 32 30.54 -9.97 14.55
C ASN A 32 29.45 -11.01 14.19
N VAL A 33 29.26 -11.27 12.89
CA VAL A 33 28.27 -12.22 12.36
C VAL A 33 28.95 -13.48 11.84
N THR A 34 30.06 -13.33 11.09
CA THR A 34 30.75 -14.47 10.45
C THR A 34 32.12 -14.80 11.03
N GLY A 35 32.61 -14.03 12.01
CA GLY A 35 33.99 -14.12 12.49
C GLY A 35 35.00 -13.53 11.50
N ALA A 36 36.26 -13.95 11.61
CA ALA A 36 37.31 -13.65 10.64
C ALA A 36 37.53 -14.88 9.72
N PRO A 37 37.44 -14.74 8.39
CA PRO A 37 37.21 -13.52 7.62
C PRO A 37 35.75 -13.03 7.64
N CYS A 38 35.56 -11.71 7.54
CA CYS A 38 34.23 -11.12 7.33
C CYS A 38 33.79 -11.26 5.86
N ILE A 39 32.48 -11.26 5.61
CA ILE A 39 31.87 -11.46 4.27
C ILE A 39 32.55 -10.62 3.18
N GLY A 40 32.76 -9.32 3.42
CA GLY A 40 33.38 -8.43 2.45
C GLY A 40 34.84 -8.80 2.12
N CYS A 41 35.62 -9.26 3.11
CA CYS A 41 36.98 -9.77 2.87
C CYS A 41 36.95 -11.12 2.12
N THR A 42 35.97 -11.98 2.40
CA THR A 42 35.78 -13.26 1.70
C THR A 42 35.42 -13.05 0.22
N GLN A 43 34.49 -12.12 -0.07
CA GLN A 43 34.11 -11.73 -1.42
C GLN A 43 35.27 -11.05 -2.17
N ASP A 44 35.96 -10.12 -1.53
CA ASP A 44 37.19 -9.49 -2.05
C ASP A 44 38.37 -10.50 -2.20
N ARG A 45 38.24 -11.76 -1.73
CA ARG A 45 39.32 -12.77 -1.63
C ARG A 45 40.60 -12.25 -0.97
N THR A 46 40.47 -11.48 0.11
CA THR A 46 41.61 -10.78 0.76
C THR A 46 41.68 -10.98 2.27
N GLN A 47 42.86 -10.73 2.84
CA GLN A 47 43.17 -11.02 4.24
C GLN A 47 42.38 -10.12 5.21
N CYS A 48 41.64 -10.75 6.13
CA CYS A 48 40.80 -10.06 7.12
C CYS A 48 41.54 -9.85 8.45
N ILE A 49 42.43 -8.85 8.51
CA ILE A 49 43.20 -8.56 9.73
C ILE A 49 42.35 -7.84 10.78
N VAL A 50 42.15 -8.47 11.94
CA VAL A 50 41.43 -7.90 13.09
C VAL A 50 42.43 -7.28 14.08
N PRO A 51 42.27 -6.00 14.47
CA PRO A 51 43.14 -5.40 15.49
C PRO A 51 42.93 -6.07 16.86
N THR A 52 43.97 -6.70 17.40
CA THR A 52 43.96 -7.24 18.76
C THR A 52 44.02 -6.10 19.79
N ARG A 53 43.09 -6.09 20.75
CA ARG A 53 43.25 -5.25 21.95
C ARG A 53 44.29 -5.90 22.86
N ARG A 54 45.30 -5.13 23.27
CA ARG A 54 46.19 -5.54 24.38
C ARG A 54 45.36 -5.61 25.67
N GLY A 55 45.30 -6.81 26.26
CA GLY A 55 44.80 -7.04 27.63
C GLY A 55 43.34 -7.48 27.76
N GLN A 56 43.10 -8.79 27.79
CA GLN A 56 42.46 -9.54 28.90
C GLN A 56 42.36 -11.04 28.54
N LYS A 57 42.58 -11.93 29.53
CA LYS A 57 42.55 -13.40 29.36
C LYS A 57 41.11 -13.93 29.29
N PRO A 58 40.86 -15.10 28.66
CA PRO A 58 39.56 -15.77 28.70
C PRO A 58 39.46 -16.72 29.90
N GLU A 59 38.37 -16.61 30.67
CA GLU A 59 37.93 -17.69 31.57
C GLU A 59 36.92 -18.60 30.86
N ARG A 60 37.06 -19.90 31.08
CA ARG A 60 36.14 -20.96 30.62
C ARG A 60 35.18 -21.33 31.75
N HIS A 61 33.92 -21.65 31.43
CA HIS A 61 32.96 -22.57 32.09
C HIS A 61 31.68 -22.52 31.22
N GLY A 62 30.95 -23.58 30.86
CA GLY A 62 31.13 -25.04 30.91
C GLY A 62 30.00 -25.69 30.08
N GLY A 63 30.23 -26.87 29.46
CA GLY A 63 29.24 -27.59 28.63
C GLY A 63 28.26 -28.46 29.45
N PRO A 64 27.26 -29.12 28.80
CA PRO A 64 27.46 -30.43 28.15
C PRO A 64 26.92 -30.47 26.69
N VAL A 65 27.33 -31.29 25.70
CA VAL A 65 28.05 -32.59 25.49
C VAL A 65 27.14 -33.57 24.71
N LEU A 66 27.77 -34.47 23.93
CA LEU A 66 27.28 -35.54 23.02
C LEU A 66 27.23 -35.10 21.54
N LEU A 67 27.78 -35.79 20.53
CA LEU A 67 28.61 -37.01 20.35
C LEU A 67 29.38 -36.83 19.00
N ALA A 68 30.51 -37.46 18.64
CA ALA A 68 31.45 -38.39 19.27
C ALA A 68 32.87 -38.20 18.65
N SER A 69 33.81 -39.16 18.81
CA SER A 69 35.16 -39.15 18.20
C SER A 69 35.39 -40.33 17.22
N PRO A 70 36.32 -40.21 16.25
CA PRO A 70 36.57 -41.22 15.22
C PRO A 70 37.54 -42.33 15.64
N GLN A 71 37.53 -43.45 14.91
CA GLN A 71 38.62 -44.43 14.85
C GLN A 71 39.15 -44.52 13.41
N SER A 72 40.46 -44.68 13.29
CA SER A 72 41.21 -45.10 12.10
C SER A 72 41.94 -46.40 12.47
N PRO A 73 42.24 -47.34 11.54
CA PRO A 73 43.32 -47.10 10.56
C PRO A 73 43.22 -47.81 9.18
N ASN A 74 44.12 -47.40 8.28
CA ASN A 74 44.69 -48.15 7.15
C ASN A 74 43.80 -48.90 6.16
N GLN A 75 43.84 -48.43 4.90
CA GLN A 75 44.50 -49.20 3.82
C GLN A 75 44.95 -48.26 2.68
N GLN A 76 46.10 -48.58 2.08
CA GLN A 76 46.68 -47.83 0.95
C GLN A 76 46.26 -48.46 -0.38
N THR A 77 45.94 -47.64 -1.38
CA THR A 77 45.92 -48.04 -2.80
C THR A 77 46.24 -46.80 -3.68
N PRO A 78 46.85 -46.96 -4.87
CA PRO A 78 47.61 -45.89 -5.49
C PRO A 78 46.77 -44.87 -6.26
N ALA A 79 47.31 -43.66 -6.37
CA ALA A 79 46.63 -42.51 -6.97
C ALA A 79 46.41 -42.67 -8.49
N ARG A 80 45.16 -42.57 -8.93
CA ARG A 80 44.82 -42.29 -10.33
C ARG A 80 44.56 -40.79 -10.48
N ARG A 81 45.57 -40.06 -10.96
CA ARG A 81 45.45 -38.63 -11.28
C ARG A 81 44.49 -38.46 -12.45
N VAL A 82 43.26 -38.02 -12.18
CA VAL A 82 42.38 -37.44 -13.20
C VAL A 82 42.70 -35.96 -13.26
N GLU A 83 43.29 -35.52 -14.37
CA GLU A 83 43.51 -34.09 -14.60
C GLU A 83 42.16 -33.43 -14.95
N PRO A 84 41.80 -32.30 -14.30
CA PRO A 84 40.64 -31.53 -14.73
C PRO A 84 40.93 -30.95 -16.13
N PRO A 85 39.91 -30.81 -17.00
CA PRO A 85 40.11 -30.33 -18.36
C PRO A 85 40.71 -28.92 -18.35
N ALA A 86 41.72 -28.72 -19.19
CA ALA A 86 42.32 -27.41 -19.40
C ALA A 86 41.30 -26.46 -20.04
N PHE A 87 40.70 -25.57 -19.24
CA PHE A 87 40.01 -24.40 -19.76
C PHE A 87 41.02 -23.46 -20.41
N GLN A 88 41.27 -23.66 -21.70
CA GLN A 88 41.89 -22.64 -22.54
C GLN A 88 40.93 -21.45 -22.59
N VAL A 89 41.32 -20.36 -21.92
CA VAL A 89 40.67 -19.06 -22.12
C VAL A 89 40.98 -18.61 -23.53
N GLN A 90 40.05 -18.82 -24.46
CA GLN A 90 40.07 -18.07 -25.71
C GLN A 90 39.90 -16.59 -25.35
N PRO A 91 40.68 -15.67 -25.95
CA PRO A 91 40.51 -14.24 -25.68
C PRO A 91 39.11 -13.83 -26.14
N HIS A 92 38.30 -13.34 -25.21
CA HIS A 92 37.03 -12.72 -25.55
C HIS A 92 37.30 -11.56 -26.51
N VAL A 93 36.65 -11.60 -27.68
CA VAL A 93 36.61 -10.47 -28.59
C VAL A 93 35.90 -9.32 -27.87
N SER A 94 36.59 -8.19 -27.72
CA SER A 94 36.08 -7.00 -27.05
C SER A 94 34.93 -6.36 -27.83
N LEU A 95 33.70 -6.75 -27.51
CA LEU A 95 32.47 -6.13 -27.99
C LEU A 95 31.62 -5.74 -26.78
N GLY A 96 31.44 -4.43 -26.57
CA GLY A 96 30.37 -3.90 -25.71
C GLY A 96 30.72 -3.15 -24.43
N ALA A 97 32.01 -2.91 -24.10
CA ALA A 97 32.37 -2.14 -22.90
C ALA A 97 31.78 -0.70 -22.90
N ASP A 98 31.79 -0.05 -24.07
CA ASP A 98 31.22 1.29 -24.25
C ASP A 98 29.69 1.30 -24.11
N ALA A 99 29.01 0.21 -24.48
CA ALA A 99 27.54 0.14 -24.40
C ALA A 99 27.04 -0.02 -22.96
N THR A 100 27.80 -0.69 -22.09
CA THR A 100 27.52 -0.73 -20.65
C THR A 100 27.83 0.60 -19.98
N ALA A 101 28.98 1.22 -20.29
CA ALA A 101 29.36 2.50 -19.71
C ALA A 101 28.43 3.65 -20.15
N ALA A 102 27.98 3.65 -21.41
CA ALA A 102 27.01 4.63 -21.91
C ALA A 102 25.61 4.47 -21.27
N ARG A 103 25.20 3.23 -20.94
CA ARG A 103 23.95 2.99 -20.19
C ARG A 103 24.07 3.46 -18.74
N GLU A 104 25.16 3.12 -18.05
CA GLU A 104 25.41 3.61 -16.68
C GLU A 104 25.49 5.14 -16.63
N ALA A 105 26.10 5.79 -17.62
CA ALA A 105 26.13 7.26 -17.71
C ALA A 105 24.74 7.87 -17.96
N HIS A 106 23.95 7.29 -18.87
CA HIS A 106 22.57 7.72 -19.14
C HIS A 106 21.66 7.53 -17.93
N ASP A 107 21.81 6.42 -17.18
CA ASP A 107 21.06 6.16 -15.95
C ASP A 107 21.40 7.20 -14.86
N ILE A 108 22.67 7.62 -14.74
CA ILE A 108 23.09 8.68 -13.81
C ILE A 108 22.54 10.05 -14.22
N GLU A 109 22.63 10.44 -15.49
CA GLU A 109 22.06 11.70 -15.99
C GLU A 109 20.52 11.76 -15.81
N ASP A 110 19.84 10.61 -15.96
CA ASP A 110 18.42 10.48 -15.68
C ASP A 110 18.09 10.61 -14.18
N GLU A 111 18.88 10.00 -13.29
CA GLU A 111 18.73 10.14 -11.83
C GLU A 111 18.97 11.58 -11.36
N GLU A 112 20.03 12.24 -11.83
CA GLU A 112 20.33 13.63 -11.51
C GLU A 112 19.21 14.56 -12.01
N ARG A 113 18.73 14.38 -13.26
CA ARG A 113 17.61 15.16 -13.80
C ARG A 113 16.32 14.96 -13.00
N ASN A 114 16.02 13.74 -12.57
CA ASN A 114 14.85 13.46 -11.73
C ASN A 114 14.97 14.14 -10.35
N GLY A 115 16.18 14.15 -9.76
CA GLY A 115 16.46 14.86 -8.52
C GLY A 115 16.28 16.37 -8.64
N ASP A 116 16.80 16.95 -9.73
CA ASP A 116 16.65 18.36 -10.11
C ASP A 116 15.16 18.76 -10.25
N GLU A 117 14.34 17.91 -10.89
CA GLU A 117 12.91 18.17 -11.07
C GLU A 117 12.12 18.07 -9.76
N ILE A 118 12.43 17.12 -8.89
CA ILE A 118 11.86 17.02 -7.54
C ILE A 118 12.23 18.26 -6.72
N ALA A 119 13.49 18.69 -6.74
CA ALA A 119 13.96 19.87 -6.04
C ALA A 119 13.27 21.16 -6.55
N ALA A 120 13.21 21.34 -7.86
CA ALA A 120 12.53 22.48 -8.49
C ALA A 120 11.04 22.54 -8.17
N ALA A 121 10.36 21.39 -8.19
CA ALA A 121 8.94 21.29 -7.80
C ALA A 121 8.72 21.56 -6.31
N ALA A 122 9.59 21.05 -5.43
CA ALA A 122 9.55 21.34 -3.99
C ALA A 122 9.82 22.82 -3.68
N LEU A 123 10.69 23.48 -4.44
CA LEU A 123 10.93 24.93 -4.33
C LEU A 123 9.82 25.80 -4.95
N GLY A 124 8.78 25.21 -5.53
CA GLY A 124 7.70 25.93 -6.19
C GLY A 124 8.10 26.59 -7.53
N GLN A 125 9.22 26.17 -8.11
CA GLN A 125 9.76 26.68 -9.38
C GLN A 125 9.97 25.53 -10.40
N PRO A 126 8.96 24.68 -10.69
CA PRO A 126 9.14 23.55 -11.57
C PRO A 126 9.42 24.01 -13.03
N ARG A 127 10.40 23.39 -13.70
CA ARG A 127 10.76 23.71 -15.10
C ARG A 127 9.66 23.35 -16.11
N ARG A 128 8.73 22.47 -15.74
CA ARG A 128 7.61 21.97 -16.55
C ARG A 128 6.37 21.84 -15.65
N VAL A 129 5.17 21.84 -16.22
CA VAL A 129 3.95 21.53 -15.45
C VAL A 129 4.07 20.11 -14.90
N GLY A 130 3.90 19.98 -13.59
CA GLY A 130 3.90 18.69 -12.90
C GLY A 130 2.52 18.06 -12.92
N GLU A 131 2.47 16.74 -13.04
CA GLU A 131 1.23 15.95 -13.08
C GLU A 131 1.25 14.81 -12.05
N VAL A 132 2.44 14.28 -11.73
CA VAL A 132 2.60 13.14 -10.83
C VAL A 132 2.77 13.64 -9.40
N PRO A 133 1.93 13.22 -8.43
CA PRO A 133 2.12 13.60 -7.04
C PRO A 133 3.37 12.98 -6.43
N PHE A 134 4.19 13.82 -5.80
CA PHE A 134 5.36 13.45 -5.03
C PHE A 134 5.22 13.96 -3.59
N TYR A 135 5.55 13.11 -2.61
CA TYR A 135 5.54 13.46 -1.19
C TYR A 135 6.96 13.44 -0.63
N THR A 136 7.40 14.58 -0.09
CA THR A 136 8.79 14.80 0.35
C THR A 136 9.09 14.17 1.72
N GLY A 137 8.08 13.64 2.42
CA GLY A 137 8.22 13.07 3.76
C GLY A 137 7.98 14.08 4.90
N ASP A 138 8.02 13.57 6.14
CA ASP A 138 7.84 14.36 7.35
C ASP A 138 9.18 14.92 7.90
N ARG A 139 9.12 15.78 8.92
CA ARG A 139 10.22 16.51 9.59
C ARG A 139 11.36 15.67 10.18
N THR A 140 11.30 14.35 10.04
CA THR A 140 12.33 13.39 10.48
C THR A 140 13.14 12.80 9.33
N GLY A 141 12.74 13.06 8.07
CA GLY A 141 13.47 12.64 6.87
C GLY A 141 14.56 13.63 6.43
N PRO A 142 15.36 13.30 5.39
CA PRO A 142 16.40 14.18 4.87
C PRO A 142 15.91 15.58 4.47
N VAL A 143 14.66 15.68 4.00
CA VAL A 143 14.05 16.95 3.60
C VAL A 143 13.90 17.95 4.77
N SER A 144 13.90 17.48 6.03
CA SER A 144 13.98 18.38 7.19
C SER A 144 15.25 19.25 7.21
N THR A 145 16.32 18.84 6.52
CA THR A 145 17.51 19.69 6.31
C THR A 145 17.23 20.89 5.41
N LEU A 146 16.28 20.79 4.46
CA LEU A 146 15.86 21.91 3.64
C LEU A 146 15.04 22.92 4.46
N ASP A 147 14.15 22.44 5.34
CA ASP A 147 13.44 23.30 6.31
C ASP A 147 14.41 24.03 7.25
N ILE A 148 15.52 23.39 7.65
CA ILE A 148 16.58 24.01 8.47
C ILE A 148 17.36 25.08 7.69
N CYS A 149 17.63 24.84 6.41
CA CYS A 149 18.36 25.77 5.54
C CYS A 149 17.51 26.97 5.07
N SER A 150 16.18 26.85 5.09
CA SER A 150 15.23 27.86 4.63
C SER A 150 14.18 28.21 5.70
N PRO A 151 14.59 28.72 6.89
CA PRO A 151 13.68 28.91 8.03
C PRO A 151 12.53 29.90 7.76
N ASP A 152 12.74 30.87 6.86
CA ASP A 152 11.72 31.85 6.45
C ASP A 152 10.73 31.31 5.41
N HIS A 153 10.99 30.12 4.84
CA HIS A 153 10.21 29.52 3.77
C HIS A 153 9.93 28.03 4.06
N SER A 154 8.80 27.77 4.71
CA SER A 154 8.22 26.41 4.75
C SER A 154 8.10 25.87 3.32
N LEU A 155 8.62 24.66 3.08
CA LEU A 155 8.45 23.99 1.80
C LEU A 155 7.11 23.23 1.75
N PRO A 156 6.46 23.15 0.58
CA PRO A 156 5.30 22.30 0.38
C PRO A 156 5.74 20.82 0.47
N ARG A 157 5.02 20.02 1.27
CA ARG A 157 5.32 18.59 1.43
C ARG A 157 4.86 17.74 0.27
N HIS A 158 3.86 18.22 -0.47
CA HIS A 158 3.37 17.64 -1.70
C HIS A 158 3.69 18.58 -2.84
N CYS A 159 4.35 18.08 -3.87
CA CYS A 159 4.56 18.78 -5.12
C CYS A 159 4.11 17.89 -6.28
N LEU A 160 3.81 18.50 -7.42
CA LEU A 160 3.61 17.75 -8.66
C LEU A 160 4.92 17.79 -9.45
N ILE A 161 5.43 16.62 -9.83
CA ILE A 161 6.61 16.49 -10.69
C ILE A 161 6.20 16.17 -12.13
N PRO A 162 7.00 16.55 -13.14
CA PRO A 162 6.70 16.25 -14.54
C PRO A 162 6.60 14.74 -14.76
N SER A 163 5.62 14.29 -15.54
CA SER A 163 5.54 12.88 -15.90
C SER A 163 6.53 12.58 -17.03
N ASN A 164 7.50 11.70 -16.77
CA ASN A 164 8.39 11.21 -17.82
C ASN A 164 7.66 10.10 -18.61
N ASN A 165 6.73 10.53 -19.49
CA ASN A 165 5.75 9.70 -20.22
C ASN A 165 6.36 8.67 -21.18
N GLN A 166 7.68 8.60 -21.31
CA GLN A 166 8.38 7.61 -22.13
C GLN A 166 8.59 6.31 -21.34
N THR A 167 7.54 5.49 -21.31
CA THR A 167 7.66 4.04 -21.13
C THR A 167 6.90 3.37 -22.25
N THR A 168 7.61 3.02 -23.31
CA THR A 168 7.08 2.10 -24.31
C THR A 168 7.02 0.71 -23.69
N LEU A 169 5.84 0.09 -23.68
CA LEU A 169 5.72 -1.36 -23.47
C LEU A 169 6.69 -2.08 -24.41
N SER A 170 7.42 -3.07 -23.88
CA SER A 170 8.23 -3.95 -24.73
C SER A 170 7.31 -4.72 -25.68
N ASP A 171 7.84 -5.15 -26.82
CA ASP A 171 7.06 -5.94 -27.78
C ASP A 171 6.65 -7.30 -27.17
N ASP A 172 7.52 -7.91 -26.35
CA ASP A 172 7.21 -9.13 -25.59
C ASP A 172 6.04 -8.93 -24.61
N ASP A 173 6.03 -7.82 -23.84
CA ASP A 173 4.93 -7.50 -22.92
C ASP A 173 3.63 -7.22 -23.69
N ARG A 174 3.72 -6.49 -24.81
CA ARG A 174 2.58 -6.20 -25.69
C ARG A 174 1.95 -7.47 -26.24
N ASP A 175 2.76 -8.38 -26.77
CA ASP A 175 2.31 -9.67 -27.31
C ASP A 175 1.73 -10.57 -26.22
N TYR A 176 2.33 -10.56 -25.02
CA TYR A 176 1.79 -11.27 -23.86
C TYR A 176 0.41 -10.73 -23.44
N LEU A 177 0.26 -9.40 -23.32
CA LEU A 177 -1.01 -8.73 -23.00
C LEU A 177 -2.07 -8.99 -24.08
N GLN A 178 -1.70 -8.94 -25.36
CA GLN A 178 -2.58 -9.27 -26.49
C GLN A 178 -3.04 -10.74 -26.43
N LYS A 179 -2.12 -11.67 -26.18
CA LYS A 179 -2.43 -13.12 -26.02
C LYS A 179 -3.30 -13.41 -24.81
N LYS A 180 -3.26 -12.57 -23.76
CA LYS A 180 -4.16 -12.60 -22.60
C LYS A 180 -5.50 -11.89 -22.86
N GLY A 181 -5.68 -11.28 -24.03
CA GLY A 181 -6.88 -10.55 -24.41
C GLY A 181 -7.10 -9.27 -23.62
N VAL A 182 -6.04 -8.64 -23.09
CA VAL A 182 -6.13 -7.40 -22.29
C VAL A 182 -6.61 -6.23 -23.15
N PHE A 183 -6.29 -6.20 -24.45
CA PHE A 183 -6.78 -5.18 -25.38
C PHE A 183 -8.17 -5.49 -25.97
N ASN A 184 -8.75 -6.65 -25.65
CA ASN A 184 -10.05 -7.09 -26.17
C ASN A 184 -11.17 -6.71 -25.20
N LEU A 185 -11.59 -5.44 -25.23
CA LEU A 185 -12.73 -4.94 -24.44
C LEU A 185 -14.05 -5.69 -24.77
N PRO A 186 -15.02 -5.75 -23.83
CA PRO A 186 -16.37 -6.27 -24.10
C PRO A 186 -17.11 -5.46 -25.18
N LYS A 187 -18.27 -5.95 -25.62
CA LYS A 187 -19.15 -5.19 -26.54
C LYS A 187 -19.57 -3.84 -25.91
N PRO A 188 -19.84 -2.78 -26.71
CA PRO A 188 -20.22 -1.46 -26.19
C PRO A 188 -21.37 -1.50 -25.17
N ASP A 189 -22.45 -2.22 -25.46
CA ASP A 189 -23.63 -2.38 -24.58
C ASP A 189 -23.26 -3.03 -23.23
N THR A 190 -22.32 -3.99 -23.26
CA THR A 190 -21.78 -4.64 -22.07
C THR A 190 -20.90 -3.68 -21.27
N CYS A 191 -20.04 -2.91 -21.93
CA CYS A 191 -19.25 -1.86 -21.30
C CYS A 191 -20.14 -0.83 -20.60
N GLU A 192 -21.18 -0.33 -21.28
CA GLU A 192 -22.17 0.60 -20.72
C GLU A 192 -22.86 0.00 -19.49
N SER A 193 -23.31 -1.25 -19.59
CA SER A 193 -23.97 -1.97 -18.50
C SER A 193 -23.05 -2.19 -17.29
N LEU A 194 -21.76 -2.45 -17.52
CA LEU A 194 -20.74 -2.57 -16.46
C LEU A 194 -20.41 -1.22 -15.82
N LEU A 195 -20.33 -0.13 -16.59
CA LEU A 195 -20.14 1.22 -16.05
C LEU A 195 -21.33 1.63 -15.19
N ARG A 196 -22.56 1.43 -15.67
CA ARG A 196 -23.80 1.64 -14.90
C ARG A 196 -23.79 0.82 -13.61
N ALA A 197 -23.45 -0.46 -13.68
CA ALA A 197 -23.36 -1.31 -12.50
C ALA A 197 -22.29 -0.82 -11.49
N TYR A 198 -21.15 -0.31 -11.94
CA TYR A 198 -20.11 0.24 -11.07
C TYR A 198 -20.55 1.55 -10.39
N PHE A 199 -20.99 2.55 -11.16
CA PHE A 199 -21.33 3.86 -10.62
C PHE A 199 -22.60 3.81 -9.74
N TYR A 200 -23.53 2.90 -10.05
CA TYR A 200 -24.73 2.70 -9.24
C TYR A 200 -24.48 1.90 -7.95
N HIS A 201 -23.75 0.76 -8.01
CA HIS A 201 -23.65 -0.17 -6.86
C HIS A 201 -22.31 -0.19 -6.13
N VAL A 202 -21.25 0.41 -6.67
CA VAL A 202 -19.88 0.31 -6.11
C VAL A 202 -19.34 1.66 -5.71
N HIS A 203 -19.40 2.64 -6.62
CA HIS A 203 -18.87 3.98 -6.39
C HIS A 203 -19.40 4.65 -5.10
N PRO A 204 -20.68 4.53 -4.68
CA PRO A 204 -21.17 5.22 -3.49
C PRO A 204 -20.53 4.78 -2.16
N ILE A 205 -19.92 3.58 -2.10
CA ILE A 205 -19.18 3.08 -0.92
C ILE A 205 -17.66 2.90 -1.19
N MET A 206 -17.24 3.02 -2.44
CA MET A 206 -15.87 2.87 -2.93
C MET A 206 -15.56 4.01 -3.92
N PRO A 207 -15.61 5.29 -3.50
CA PRO A 207 -15.53 6.44 -4.40
C PRO A 207 -14.07 6.75 -4.77
N VAL A 208 -13.44 5.80 -5.46
CA VAL A 208 -11.98 5.82 -5.74
C VAL A 208 -11.66 6.38 -7.14
N ILE A 209 -12.63 6.46 -8.03
CA ILE A 209 -12.51 7.01 -9.39
C ILE A 209 -13.19 8.38 -9.43
N GLU A 210 -12.71 9.31 -10.25
CA GLU A 210 -13.43 10.55 -10.57
C GLU A 210 -14.50 10.23 -11.62
N VAL A 211 -15.78 10.52 -11.37
CA VAL A 211 -16.87 10.03 -12.25
C VAL A 211 -16.69 10.48 -13.71
N GLY A 212 -16.34 11.75 -13.95
CA GLY A 212 -16.08 12.27 -15.29
C GLY A 212 -14.85 11.68 -15.99
N SER A 213 -13.90 11.07 -15.25
CA SER A 213 -12.68 10.49 -15.85
C SER A 213 -12.93 9.29 -16.77
N ILE A 214 -14.09 8.64 -16.64
CA ILE A 214 -14.51 7.53 -17.50
C ILE A 214 -15.78 7.88 -18.29
N LEU A 215 -16.79 8.50 -17.65
CA LEU A 215 -18.06 8.77 -18.34
C LEU A 215 -17.91 9.76 -19.50
N ASN A 216 -17.01 10.75 -19.41
CA ASN A 216 -16.76 11.67 -20.53
C ASN A 216 -16.18 10.97 -21.77
N TYR A 217 -15.44 9.88 -21.61
CA TYR A 217 -14.96 9.06 -22.72
C TYR A 217 -16.05 8.12 -23.25
N GLN A 218 -16.89 7.58 -22.36
CA GLN A 218 -18.05 6.77 -22.74
C GLN A 218 -19.03 7.57 -23.62
N ASP A 219 -19.39 8.78 -23.19
CA ASP A 219 -20.30 9.68 -23.89
C ASP A 219 -19.75 10.15 -25.26
N GLN A 220 -18.42 10.16 -25.42
CA GLN A 220 -17.73 10.45 -26.69
C GLN A 220 -17.54 9.21 -27.58
N GLY A 221 -17.93 8.00 -27.15
CA GLY A 221 -17.63 6.75 -27.85
C GLY A 221 -16.14 6.38 -27.86
N ARG A 222 -15.34 6.99 -26.98
CA ARG A 222 -13.88 6.90 -26.91
C ARG A 222 -13.38 6.10 -25.71
N LEU A 223 -14.18 5.15 -25.21
CA LEU A 223 -13.83 4.36 -24.03
C LEU A 223 -12.48 3.63 -24.17
N GLY A 224 -12.07 3.26 -25.39
CA GLY A 224 -10.75 2.66 -25.66
C GLY A 224 -9.54 3.54 -25.34
N ASP A 225 -9.73 4.87 -25.23
CA ASP A 225 -8.68 5.82 -24.85
C ASP A 225 -8.51 5.94 -23.33
N CYS A 226 -9.45 5.40 -22.53
CA CYS A 226 -9.31 5.33 -21.07
C CYS A 226 -8.16 4.43 -20.64
N ASN A 227 -7.68 4.63 -19.43
CA ASN A 227 -6.70 3.76 -18.82
C ASN A 227 -7.23 2.30 -18.70
N ILE A 228 -6.66 1.39 -19.47
CA ILE A 228 -7.12 0.01 -19.61
C ILE A 228 -7.07 -0.77 -18.28
N LEU A 229 -6.10 -0.48 -17.41
CA LEU A 229 -6.04 -1.07 -16.08
C LEU A 229 -7.25 -0.66 -15.22
N LEU A 230 -7.61 0.63 -15.23
CA LEU A 230 -8.80 1.10 -14.52
C LEU A 230 -10.09 0.52 -15.10
N LEU A 231 -10.23 0.47 -16.43
CA LEU A 231 -11.41 -0.13 -17.07
C LEU A 231 -11.61 -1.59 -16.63
N TRP A 232 -10.59 -2.44 -16.75
CA TRP A 232 -10.72 -3.83 -16.31
C TRP A 232 -10.96 -3.95 -14.81
N SER A 233 -10.38 -3.06 -13.99
CA SER A 233 -10.60 -3.04 -12.54
C SER A 233 -12.04 -2.64 -12.19
N VAL A 234 -12.61 -1.67 -12.90
CA VAL A 234 -14.01 -1.22 -12.78
C VAL A 234 -14.96 -2.33 -13.22
N PHE A 235 -14.76 -2.89 -14.42
CA PHE A 235 -15.55 -4.00 -14.96
C PHE A 235 -15.51 -5.22 -14.04
N PHE A 236 -14.34 -5.58 -13.52
CA PHE A 236 -14.17 -6.67 -12.57
C PHE A 236 -15.11 -6.57 -11.34
N VAL A 237 -15.20 -5.40 -10.72
CA VAL A 237 -16.08 -5.21 -9.56
C VAL A 237 -17.56 -5.07 -9.99
N ALA A 238 -17.82 -4.47 -11.15
CA ALA A 238 -19.16 -4.31 -11.72
C ALA A 238 -19.88 -5.65 -12.00
N VAL A 239 -19.15 -6.70 -12.42
CA VAL A 239 -19.73 -8.03 -12.75
C VAL A 239 -20.55 -8.63 -11.59
N ASN A 240 -20.31 -8.22 -10.34
CA ASN A 240 -21.12 -8.68 -9.20
C ASN A 240 -22.61 -8.25 -9.29
N PHE A 241 -22.92 -7.19 -10.04
CA PHE A 241 -24.22 -6.53 -10.07
C PHE A 241 -24.94 -6.61 -11.42
N VAL A 242 -24.30 -7.11 -12.48
CA VAL A 242 -24.96 -7.30 -13.78
C VAL A 242 -25.91 -8.51 -13.80
N SER A 243 -26.95 -8.43 -14.63
CA SER A 243 -27.89 -9.53 -14.89
C SER A 243 -27.25 -10.68 -15.67
N SER A 244 -27.94 -11.82 -15.78
CA SER A 244 -27.39 -13.00 -16.46
C SER A 244 -27.18 -12.77 -17.96
N HIS A 245 -28.13 -12.09 -18.58
CA HIS A 245 -28.12 -11.69 -19.98
C HIS A 245 -26.79 -11.05 -20.43
N ILE A 246 -26.21 -10.16 -19.61
CA ILE A 246 -24.97 -9.44 -19.95
C ILE A 246 -23.79 -10.39 -20.07
N TYR A 247 -23.60 -11.34 -19.15
CA TYR A 247 -22.48 -12.28 -19.25
C TYR A 247 -22.73 -13.38 -20.29
N GLU A 248 -23.99 -13.77 -20.51
CA GLU A 248 -24.40 -14.71 -21.56
C GLU A 248 -24.17 -14.13 -22.96
N GLN A 249 -24.43 -12.83 -23.17
CA GLN A 249 -24.19 -12.12 -24.44
C GLN A 249 -22.70 -12.02 -24.81
N GLU A 250 -21.80 -11.97 -23.83
CA GLU A 250 -20.35 -12.05 -24.05
C GLU A 250 -19.85 -13.51 -24.21
N GLY A 251 -20.72 -14.50 -24.05
CA GLY A 251 -20.39 -15.92 -24.20
C GLY A 251 -19.84 -16.60 -22.94
N TYR A 252 -19.95 -15.97 -21.76
CA TYR A 252 -19.60 -16.62 -20.49
C TYR A 252 -20.74 -17.49 -19.97
N VAL A 253 -20.40 -18.65 -19.42
CA VAL A 253 -21.35 -19.61 -18.83
C VAL A 253 -21.84 -19.14 -17.47
N SER A 254 -21.08 -18.28 -16.78
CA SER A 254 -21.47 -17.76 -15.47
C SER A 254 -20.86 -16.41 -15.11
N ARG A 255 -21.51 -15.70 -14.16
CA ARG A 255 -20.94 -14.53 -13.47
C ARG A 255 -19.55 -14.81 -12.86
N LYS A 256 -19.32 -16.01 -12.31
CA LYS A 256 -18.02 -16.38 -11.70
C LYS A 256 -16.90 -16.41 -12.76
N GLU A 257 -17.20 -16.93 -13.94
CA GLU A 257 -16.28 -16.99 -15.08
C GLU A 257 -15.98 -15.62 -15.69
N MET A 258 -17.02 -14.80 -15.94
CA MET A 258 -16.83 -13.43 -16.41
C MET A 258 -15.99 -12.63 -15.41
N LYS A 259 -16.31 -12.71 -14.12
CA LYS A 259 -15.58 -12.04 -13.03
C LYS A 259 -14.11 -12.49 -12.97
N ALA A 260 -13.85 -13.79 -13.12
CA ALA A 260 -12.49 -14.34 -13.17
C ALA A 260 -11.71 -13.83 -14.39
N THR A 261 -12.36 -13.73 -15.55
CA THR A 261 -11.75 -13.21 -16.79
C THR A 261 -11.38 -11.73 -16.64
N MET A 262 -12.28 -10.90 -16.13
CA MET A 262 -12.01 -9.47 -15.95
C MET A 262 -10.94 -9.22 -14.87
N TYR A 263 -10.96 -9.98 -13.76
CA TYR A 263 -9.87 -9.95 -12.78
C TYR A 263 -8.52 -10.34 -13.39
N SER A 264 -8.49 -11.43 -14.19
CA SER A 264 -7.28 -11.92 -14.85
C SER A 264 -6.69 -10.87 -15.79
N ARG A 265 -7.53 -10.19 -16.60
CA ARG A 265 -7.09 -9.10 -17.49
C ARG A 265 -6.62 -7.88 -16.71
N ALA A 266 -7.34 -7.45 -15.68
CA ALA A 266 -6.94 -6.35 -14.80
C ALA A 266 -5.59 -6.63 -14.13
N LYS A 267 -5.41 -7.81 -13.52
CA LYS A 267 -4.15 -8.21 -12.89
C LYS A 267 -3.02 -8.33 -13.91
N CYS A 268 -3.28 -8.88 -15.10
CA CYS A 268 -2.28 -8.99 -16.16
C CYS A 268 -1.79 -7.60 -16.61
N MET A 269 -2.70 -6.63 -16.76
CA MET A 269 -2.35 -5.23 -17.04
C MET A 269 -1.63 -4.57 -15.85
N TYR A 270 -1.99 -4.90 -14.61
CA TYR A 270 -1.32 -4.39 -13.42
C TYR A 270 0.15 -4.85 -13.36
N ASP A 271 0.39 -6.15 -13.59
CA ASP A 271 1.71 -6.77 -13.45
C ASP A 271 2.64 -6.47 -14.65
N ASN A 272 2.12 -6.38 -15.88
CA ASN A 272 2.91 -6.32 -17.13
C ASN A 272 2.61 -5.08 -18.00
N GLY A 273 1.63 -4.23 -17.62
CA GLY A 273 1.19 -3.08 -18.41
C GLY A 273 2.06 -1.83 -18.30
N GLY A 274 3.17 -1.88 -17.54
CA GLY A 274 4.12 -0.77 -17.41
C GLY A 274 3.58 0.47 -16.68
N GLU A 275 2.43 0.39 -16.01
CA GLU A 275 1.75 1.54 -15.41
C GLU A 275 2.63 2.23 -14.34
N ARG A 276 2.88 3.53 -14.56
CA ARG A 276 3.72 4.37 -13.69
C ARG A 276 2.90 5.28 -12.78
N ASN A 277 1.68 5.66 -13.16
CA ASN A 277 0.81 6.51 -12.35
C ASN A 277 0.39 5.75 -11.07
N LYS A 278 0.92 6.20 -9.94
CA LYS A 278 0.73 5.54 -8.65
C LYS A 278 -0.68 5.76 -8.09
N VAL A 279 -1.41 6.79 -8.54
CA VAL A 279 -2.84 6.97 -8.25
C VAL A 279 -3.66 5.91 -8.98
N THR A 280 -3.35 5.66 -10.25
CA THR A 280 -3.98 4.60 -11.06
C THR A 280 -3.74 3.20 -10.47
N LEU A 281 -2.49 2.88 -10.08
CA LEU A 281 -2.17 1.62 -9.40
C LEU A 281 -2.89 1.48 -8.05
N LEU A 282 -3.06 2.58 -7.31
CA LEU A 282 -3.76 2.63 -6.03
C LEU A 282 -5.27 2.36 -6.22
N GLN A 283 -5.89 3.04 -7.17
CA GLN A 283 -7.29 2.84 -7.57
C GLN A 283 -7.54 1.39 -7.99
N ALA A 284 -6.70 0.86 -8.90
CA ALA A 284 -6.75 -0.53 -9.32
C ALA A 284 -6.59 -1.50 -8.15
N SER A 285 -5.62 -1.27 -7.25
CA SER A 285 -5.40 -2.11 -6.06
C SER A 285 -6.63 -2.16 -5.13
N LEU A 286 -7.30 -1.03 -4.89
CA LEU A 286 -8.51 -0.99 -4.07
C LEU A 286 -9.66 -1.82 -4.67
N LEU A 287 -9.80 -1.79 -6.00
CA LEU A 287 -10.80 -2.54 -6.76
C LEU A 287 -10.44 -4.03 -6.88
N LEU A 288 -9.19 -4.38 -7.20
CA LEU A 288 -8.69 -5.77 -7.23
C LEU A 288 -8.83 -6.47 -5.86
N GLY A 289 -8.82 -5.71 -4.77
CA GLY A 289 -9.15 -6.19 -3.43
C GLY A 289 -10.58 -6.73 -3.24
N PHE A 290 -11.45 -6.71 -4.25
CA PHE A 290 -12.73 -7.44 -4.25
C PHE A 290 -12.59 -8.90 -4.71
N TRP A 291 -11.39 -9.34 -5.13
CA TRP A 291 -11.15 -10.72 -5.54
C TRP A 291 -11.13 -11.68 -4.36
N HIS A 292 -11.87 -12.77 -4.51
CA HIS A 292 -11.94 -13.87 -3.55
C HIS A 292 -11.86 -15.15 -4.37
N SER A 293 -10.77 -15.91 -4.18
CA SER A 293 -10.61 -17.25 -4.73
C SER A 293 -10.71 -18.27 -3.60
N GLU A 294 -11.42 -19.38 -3.85
CA GLU A 294 -11.44 -20.57 -2.99
C GLU A 294 -10.04 -21.20 -2.87
N GLN A 295 -9.17 -20.99 -3.87
CA GLN A 295 -7.81 -21.54 -3.92
C GLN A 295 -6.77 -20.72 -3.11
N ASP A 296 -7.06 -19.45 -2.82
CA ASP A 296 -6.10 -18.51 -2.20
C ASP A 296 -6.41 -18.24 -0.70
N GLU A 297 -7.14 -19.14 -0.03
CA GLU A 297 -7.57 -19.02 1.38
C GLU A 297 -8.18 -17.64 1.73
N HIS A 298 -8.85 -17.00 0.77
CA HIS A 298 -9.41 -15.65 0.88
C HIS A 298 -8.40 -14.55 1.30
N MET A 299 -7.09 -14.73 1.06
CA MET A 299 -6.06 -13.74 1.46
C MET A 299 -5.91 -12.55 0.50
N GLN A 300 -6.44 -12.65 -0.72
CA GLN A 300 -6.28 -11.64 -1.78
C GLN A 300 -6.79 -10.23 -1.42
N PRO A 301 -7.94 -10.03 -0.73
CA PRO A 301 -8.35 -8.71 -0.25
C PRO A 301 -7.34 -8.08 0.71
N TRP A 302 -6.69 -8.88 1.56
CA TRP A 302 -5.66 -8.41 2.49
C TRP A 302 -4.38 -8.01 1.76
N TYR A 303 -3.98 -8.74 0.73
CA TYR A 303 -2.83 -8.44 -0.12
C TYR A 303 -3.02 -7.11 -0.86
N TRP A 304 -4.08 -6.99 -1.66
CA TRP A 304 -4.36 -5.81 -2.47
C TRP A 304 -4.60 -4.55 -1.63
N THR A 305 -5.29 -4.66 -0.49
CA THR A 305 -5.43 -3.53 0.45
C THR A 305 -4.08 -3.12 1.05
N GLY A 306 -3.13 -4.06 1.20
CA GLY A 306 -1.77 -3.73 1.64
C GLY A 306 -0.99 -2.90 0.63
N ILE A 307 -1.10 -3.25 -0.65
CA ILE A 307 -0.53 -2.47 -1.75
C ILE A 307 -1.16 -1.07 -1.80
N ALA A 308 -2.49 -0.98 -1.75
CA ALA A 308 -3.20 0.30 -1.73
C ALA A 308 -2.75 1.21 -0.58
N ILE A 309 -2.65 0.68 0.65
CA ILE A 309 -2.18 1.47 1.81
C ILE A 309 -0.74 1.94 1.60
N ASN A 310 0.15 1.09 1.08
CA ASN A 310 1.53 1.47 0.79
C ASN A 310 1.63 2.57 -0.28
N LEU A 311 0.86 2.47 -1.37
CA LEU A 311 0.80 3.50 -2.40
C LEU A 311 0.23 4.83 -1.86
N CYS A 312 -0.83 4.81 -1.04
CA CYS A 312 -1.34 5.99 -0.33
C CYS A 312 -0.29 6.65 0.55
N GLN A 313 0.50 5.87 1.29
CA GLN A 313 1.54 6.40 2.17
C GLN A 313 2.74 6.96 1.40
N MET A 314 3.18 6.26 0.36
CA MET A 314 4.23 6.70 -0.56
C MET A 314 3.87 8.02 -1.26
N LEU A 315 2.62 8.19 -1.67
CA LEU A 315 2.08 9.42 -2.25
C LEU A 315 1.75 10.52 -1.23
N GLY A 316 1.91 10.26 0.07
CA GLY A 316 1.58 11.23 1.11
C GLY A 316 0.09 11.52 1.28
N LEU A 317 -0.82 10.72 0.72
CA LEU A 317 -2.28 11.03 0.71
C LEU A 317 -2.92 11.01 2.11
N HIS A 318 -2.18 10.51 3.11
CA HIS A 318 -2.53 10.53 4.53
C HIS A 318 -2.22 11.86 5.23
N ARG A 319 -1.58 12.80 4.51
CA ARG A 319 -1.22 14.12 5.00
C ARG A 319 -2.02 15.21 4.31
N ASP A 320 -2.39 16.23 5.06
CA ASP A 320 -3.07 17.39 4.52
C ASP A 320 -2.11 18.22 3.64
N PRO A 321 -2.34 18.32 2.32
CA PRO A 321 -1.53 19.16 1.44
C PRO A 321 -1.57 20.65 1.80
N ASP A 322 -2.56 21.08 2.59
CA ASP A 322 -2.71 22.47 3.05
C ASP A 322 -2.26 22.71 4.50
N SER A 323 -1.70 21.70 5.17
CA SER A 323 -1.32 21.71 6.60
C SER A 323 -0.45 22.90 7.07
N LEU A 324 0.31 23.52 6.17
CA LEU A 324 1.18 24.66 6.46
C LEU A 324 0.73 25.95 5.75
N ARG A 325 0.23 25.82 4.50
CA ARG A 325 -0.40 26.87 3.69
C ARG A 325 -1.20 26.21 2.58
N TYR A 326 -2.16 26.94 2.00
CA TYR A 326 -2.85 26.49 0.79
C TYR A 326 -1.85 26.21 -0.35
N ASN A 327 -1.87 24.99 -0.87
CA ASN A 327 -0.93 24.53 -1.88
C ASN A 327 -1.52 24.61 -3.29
N SER A 328 -1.43 25.77 -3.94
CA SER A 328 -2.02 26.04 -5.26
C SER A 328 -1.56 25.13 -6.40
N SER A 329 -0.51 24.31 -6.22
CA SER A 329 -0.13 23.30 -7.21
C SER A 329 -1.10 22.11 -7.28
N ILE A 330 -1.94 21.93 -6.26
CA ILE A 330 -2.91 20.83 -6.17
C ILE A 330 -4.31 21.41 -6.36
N THR A 331 -5.04 20.89 -7.34
CA THR A 331 -6.42 21.28 -7.63
C THR A 331 -7.37 20.75 -6.56
N ASP A 332 -8.52 21.41 -6.36
CA ASP A 332 -9.52 20.93 -5.40
C ASP A 332 -10.09 19.56 -5.78
N CYS A 333 -10.10 19.22 -7.07
CA CYS A 333 -10.48 17.88 -7.56
C CYS A 333 -9.48 16.82 -7.06
N GLN A 334 -8.18 17.07 -7.22
CA GLN A 334 -7.13 16.20 -6.66
C GLN A 334 -7.24 16.09 -5.12
N ARG A 335 -7.48 17.19 -4.39
CA ARG A 335 -7.68 17.13 -2.92
C ARG A 335 -8.83 16.20 -2.53
N ARG A 336 -9.99 16.34 -3.21
CA ARG A 336 -11.17 15.48 -2.98
C ARG A 336 -10.84 14.02 -3.28
N LEU A 337 -10.28 13.73 -4.45
CA LEU A 337 -9.86 12.37 -4.82
C LEU A 337 -8.90 11.77 -3.79
N TRP A 338 -7.84 12.49 -3.40
CA TRP A 338 -6.83 12.00 -2.46
C TRP A 338 -7.44 11.69 -1.09
N ARG A 339 -8.35 12.56 -0.61
CA ARG A 339 -9.09 12.36 0.63
C ARG A 339 -10.00 11.12 0.55
N ARG A 340 -10.73 10.94 -0.56
CA ARG A 340 -11.56 9.74 -0.78
C ARG A 340 -10.72 8.46 -0.84
N LEU A 341 -9.57 8.48 -1.53
CA LEU A 341 -8.64 7.35 -1.61
C LEU A 341 -8.07 6.96 -0.24
N TRP A 342 -7.59 7.94 0.54
CA TRP A 342 -7.07 7.69 1.88
C TRP A 342 -8.13 7.10 2.83
N TRP A 343 -9.30 7.73 2.93
CA TRP A 343 -10.34 7.24 3.83
C TRP A 343 -10.97 5.92 3.37
N THR A 344 -10.92 5.61 2.08
CA THR A 344 -11.27 4.27 1.55
C THR A 344 -10.23 3.22 1.96
N CYS A 345 -8.93 3.50 1.84
CA CYS A 345 -7.86 2.64 2.38
C CYS A 345 -8.04 2.41 3.89
N PHE A 346 -8.32 3.47 4.65
CA PHE A 346 -8.60 3.40 6.09
C PHE A 346 -9.81 2.50 6.41
N PHE A 347 -10.94 2.71 5.75
CA PHE A 347 -12.13 1.89 5.90
C PHE A 347 -11.81 0.40 5.65
N ARG A 348 -11.15 0.09 4.53
CA ARG A 348 -10.78 -1.30 4.17
C ARG A 348 -9.83 -1.95 5.17
N ASP A 349 -8.84 -1.22 5.71
CA ASP A 349 -7.92 -1.72 6.75
C ASP A 349 -8.66 -2.13 8.02
N ARG A 350 -9.60 -1.31 8.49
CA ARG A 350 -10.39 -1.57 9.70
C ARG A 350 -11.31 -2.78 9.55
N TRP A 351 -11.97 -2.91 8.41
CA TRP A 351 -12.91 -4.01 8.15
C TRP A 351 -12.20 -5.32 7.88
N LEU A 352 -11.12 -5.34 7.09
CA LEU A 352 -10.35 -6.57 6.90
C LEU A 352 -9.59 -6.98 8.18
N GLY A 353 -9.12 -6.02 8.98
CA GLY A 353 -8.54 -6.30 10.30
C GLY A 353 -9.52 -6.98 11.25
N LEU A 354 -10.78 -6.55 11.27
CA LEU A 354 -11.87 -7.21 12.00
C LEU A 354 -12.15 -8.62 11.45
N THR A 355 -12.49 -8.72 10.16
CA THR A 355 -12.98 -9.98 9.55
C THR A 355 -11.92 -11.08 9.51
N LEU A 356 -10.63 -10.72 9.36
CA LEU A 356 -9.52 -11.67 9.29
C LEU A 356 -8.74 -11.79 10.62
N GLY A 357 -9.13 -11.03 11.66
CA GLY A 357 -8.43 -11.00 12.95
C GLY A 357 -6.99 -10.49 12.88
N ARG A 358 -6.65 -9.64 11.91
CA ARG A 358 -5.27 -9.20 11.61
C ARG A 358 -4.95 -7.83 12.23
N PRO A 359 -3.67 -7.55 12.58
CA PRO A 359 -3.26 -6.23 13.04
C PRO A 359 -3.52 -5.15 11.99
N LEU A 360 -4.02 -4.01 12.43
CA LEU A 360 -4.28 -2.83 11.58
C LEU A 360 -2.97 -2.26 11.03
N ARG A 361 -2.97 -1.86 9.76
CA ARG A 361 -1.78 -1.26 9.10
C ARG A 361 -1.74 0.25 9.23
N ILE A 362 -2.90 0.91 9.20
CA ILE A 362 -2.97 2.37 9.30
C ILE A 362 -3.01 2.77 10.78
N ASN A 363 -1.99 3.48 11.22
CA ASN A 363 -2.04 4.27 12.44
C ASN A 363 -2.63 5.66 12.13
N LEU A 364 -3.47 6.18 13.02
CA LEU A 364 -4.07 7.52 12.87
C LEU A 364 -3.19 8.64 13.43
N ASP A 365 -2.25 8.34 14.33
CA ASP A 365 -1.35 9.35 14.88
C ASP A 365 -0.35 9.87 13.82
N ASP A 366 -0.16 9.09 12.73
CA ASP A 366 0.65 9.47 11.57
C ASP A 366 -0.15 10.26 10.51
N CYS A 367 -1.43 10.57 10.76
CA CYS A 367 -2.37 11.16 9.79
C CYS A 367 -2.90 12.52 10.26
N ASP A 368 -2.70 13.57 9.47
CA ASP A 368 -3.26 14.90 9.69
C ASP A 368 -4.31 15.32 8.64
N LEU A 369 -4.55 14.51 7.59
CA LEU A 369 -5.59 14.76 6.60
C LEU A 369 -6.99 14.88 7.25
N PRO A 370 -7.76 15.94 6.94
CA PRO A 370 -9.14 16.08 7.40
C PRO A 370 -10.05 14.92 6.99
N MET A 371 -11.10 14.72 7.79
CA MET A 371 -12.15 13.74 7.48
C MET A 371 -12.85 14.13 6.16
N SER A 372 -13.20 13.13 5.35
CA SER A 372 -13.99 13.38 4.14
C SER A 372 -15.41 13.81 4.49
N VAL A 373 -16.00 14.67 3.64
CA VAL A 373 -17.36 15.19 3.77
C VAL A 373 -18.19 14.79 2.54
N PRO A 374 -19.54 14.78 2.58
CA PRO A 374 -20.35 14.34 1.44
C PRO A 374 -20.12 15.18 0.17
N ALA A 375 -19.76 16.46 0.33
CA ALA A 375 -19.38 17.35 -0.77
C ALA A 375 -18.15 16.85 -1.56
N ASP A 376 -17.26 16.06 -0.96
CA ASP A 376 -16.09 15.50 -1.65
C ASP A 376 -16.47 14.53 -2.78
N LEU A 377 -17.65 13.92 -2.69
CA LEU A 377 -18.22 13.07 -3.74
C LEU A 377 -19.15 13.86 -4.66
N LEU A 378 -19.98 14.74 -4.10
CA LEU A 378 -21.04 15.43 -4.85
C LEU A 378 -20.50 16.46 -5.85
N SER A 379 -19.39 17.12 -5.54
CA SER A 379 -18.76 18.08 -6.47
C SER A 379 -18.20 17.46 -7.75
N GLU A 380 -18.19 16.13 -7.89
CA GLU A 380 -17.81 15.45 -9.14
C GLU A 380 -18.96 15.37 -10.14
N LEU A 381 -20.22 15.54 -9.69
CA LEU A 381 -21.40 15.53 -10.54
C LEU A 381 -21.65 16.90 -11.19
N GLU A 382 -21.14 17.97 -10.59
CA GLU A 382 -21.25 19.36 -11.10
C GLU A 382 -20.64 19.55 -12.50
N SER A 383 -19.74 18.66 -12.92
CA SER A 383 -19.06 18.72 -14.23
C SER A 383 -19.59 17.73 -15.27
N ILE A 384 -20.69 17.01 -14.96
CA ILE A 384 -21.23 15.92 -15.77
C ILE A 384 -22.60 16.32 -16.36
N PRO A 385 -22.94 15.94 -17.61
CA PRO A 385 -24.25 16.20 -18.17
C PRO A 385 -25.38 15.52 -17.36
N GLU A 386 -26.50 16.21 -17.17
CA GLU A 386 -27.67 15.72 -16.42
C GLU A 386 -28.21 14.37 -16.95
N ALA A 387 -28.17 14.16 -18.27
CA ALA A 387 -28.56 12.89 -18.90
C ALA A 387 -27.61 11.73 -18.52
N THR A 388 -26.32 12.02 -18.35
CA THR A 388 -25.29 11.06 -17.92
C THR A 388 -25.44 10.78 -16.43
N ASP A 389 -25.61 11.80 -15.59
CA ASP A 389 -25.90 11.66 -14.15
C ASP A 389 -27.11 10.72 -13.92
N ALA A 390 -28.26 11.03 -14.54
CA ALA A 390 -29.48 10.22 -14.46
C ALA A 390 -29.34 8.78 -15.00
N SER A 391 -28.33 8.49 -15.82
CA SER A 391 -28.11 7.18 -16.46
C SER A 391 -27.16 6.25 -15.68
N TYR A 392 -26.29 6.81 -14.85
CA TYR A 392 -25.22 6.08 -14.16
C TYR A 392 -25.25 6.22 -12.63
N ILE A 393 -25.82 7.30 -12.10
CA ILE A 393 -25.74 7.68 -10.68
C ILE A 393 -27.09 7.42 -9.98
N PRO A 394 -27.13 6.89 -8.75
CA PRO A 394 -28.37 6.70 -8.00
C PRO A 394 -29.03 8.04 -7.63
N GLN A 395 -30.35 8.14 -7.71
CA GLN A 395 -31.09 9.36 -7.34
C GLN A 395 -30.80 9.81 -5.89
N GLU A 396 -30.61 8.87 -4.96
CA GLU A 396 -30.25 9.18 -3.57
C GLU A 396 -28.72 9.33 -3.33
N PHE A 397 -27.89 9.57 -4.36
CA PHE A 397 -26.42 9.59 -4.20
C PHE A 397 -25.92 10.53 -3.08
N ARG A 398 -26.59 11.67 -2.84
CA ARG A 398 -26.35 12.53 -1.68
C ARG A 398 -26.47 11.78 -0.35
N LYS A 399 -27.50 10.95 -0.18
CA LYS A 399 -27.71 10.15 1.02
C LYS A 399 -26.70 9.00 1.14
N LEU A 400 -26.28 8.44 0.01
CA LEU A 400 -25.23 7.42 -0.01
C LEU A 400 -23.86 8.02 0.38
N ALA A 401 -23.56 9.24 -0.06
CA ALA A 401 -22.36 9.97 0.34
C ALA A 401 -22.34 10.28 1.86
N GLU A 402 -23.49 10.66 2.44
CA GLU A 402 -23.65 10.75 3.90
C GLU A 402 -23.35 9.40 4.59
N PHE A 403 -23.92 8.30 4.11
CA PHE A 403 -23.67 6.97 4.66
C PHE A 403 -22.20 6.55 4.57
N TRP A 404 -21.50 6.86 3.49
CA TRP A 404 -20.07 6.57 3.35
C TRP A 404 -19.21 7.35 4.35
N VAL A 405 -19.47 8.66 4.53
CA VAL A 405 -18.77 9.46 5.56
C VAL A 405 -19.01 8.90 6.96
N ILE A 406 -20.27 8.57 7.27
CA ILE A 406 -20.62 7.91 8.53
C ILE A 406 -19.81 6.61 8.66
N LEU A 407 -19.82 5.70 7.68
CA LEU A 407 -19.07 4.43 7.71
C LEU A 407 -17.57 4.60 8.04
N ILE A 408 -16.94 5.71 7.65
CA ILE A 408 -15.56 6.04 8.00
C ILE A 408 -15.46 6.46 9.49
N GLU A 409 -16.35 7.31 10.00
CA GLU A 409 -16.43 7.66 11.43
C GLU A 409 -16.62 6.41 12.31
N LEU A 410 -17.56 5.55 11.91
CA LEU A 410 -17.84 4.28 12.58
C LEU A 410 -16.57 3.39 12.60
N SER A 411 -15.77 3.43 11.53
CA SER A 411 -14.50 2.69 11.41
C SER A 411 -13.37 3.27 12.28
N LYS A 412 -13.38 4.57 12.61
CA LYS A 412 -12.46 5.18 13.61
C LYS A 412 -12.70 4.60 15.00
N LEU A 413 -13.97 4.41 15.38
CA LEU A 413 -14.32 3.76 16.65
C LEU A 413 -13.97 2.27 16.64
N LEU A 414 -14.23 1.54 15.55
CA LEU A 414 -13.83 0.14 15.39
C LEU A 414 -12.31 -0.04 15.59
N GLY A 415 -11.50 0.84 15.01
CA GLY A 415 -10.04 0.83 15.19
C GLY A 415 -9.62 0.90 16.66
N LYS A 416 -10.24 1.78 17.46
CA LYS A 416 -9.98 1.87 18.90
C LYS A 416 -10.32 0.56 19.63
N VAL A 417 -11.48 -0.06 19.31
CA VAL A 417 -11.90 -1.34 19.92
C VAL A 417 -10.90 -2.46 19.61
N LEU A 418 -10.46 -2.58 18.35
CA LEU A 418 -9.49 -3.59 17.92
C LEU A 418 -8.12 -3.40 18.59
N LEU A 419 -7.64 -2.15 18.71
CA LEU A 419 -6.41 -1.85 19.42
C LEU A 419 -6.51 -2.19 20.91
N LEU A 420 -7.59 -1.80 21.60
CA LEU A 420 -7.83 -2.19 23.00
C LEU A 420 -7.86 -3.71 23.18
N LYS A 421 -8.50 -4.47 22.29
CA LYS A 421 -8.52 -5.95 22.33
C LYS A 421 -7.12 -6.57 22.20
N SER A 422 -6.25 -5.99 21.38
CA SER A 422 -4.86 -6.44 21.26
C SER A 422 -3.97 -6.05 22.45
N GLN A 423 -4.33 -4.98 23.17
CA GLN A 423 -3.61 -4.47 24.34
C GLN A 423 -4.12 -5.03 25.68
N SER A 424 -5.39 -5.47 25.77
CA SER A 424 -6.00 -5.93 27.03
C SER A 424 -5.35 -7.20 27.60
N VAL A 425 -4.68 -7.99 26.75
CA VAL A 425 -3.81 -9.11 27.14
C VAL A 425 -2.63 -8.66 28.06
N LYS A 426 -2.38 -7.35 28.18
CA LYS A 426 -1.17 -6.79 28.84
C LYS A 426 -1.41 -5.77 29.96
N SER A 427 -2.64 -5.29 30.24
CA SER A 427 -2.84 -4.25 31.27
C SER A 427 -4.25 -4.11 31.87
N LYS A 428 -4.31 -3.89 33.20
CA LYS A 428 -5.54 -3.54 33.95
C LYS A 428 -6.07 -2.12 33.66
N SER A 429 -5.30 -1.26 33.00
CA SER A 429 -5.74 0.10 32.60
C SER A 429 -6.90 0.12 31.58
N SER A 430 -7.26 -1.05 31.04
CA SER A 430 -8.19 -1.18 29.92
C SER A 430 -9.66 -0.89 30.26
N ILE A 431 -10.13 -1.19 31.49
CA ILE A 431 -11.57 -1.12 31.82
C ILE A 431 -12.15 0.30 31.69
N ASN A 432 -11.48 1.31 32.25
CA ASN A 432 -11.96 2.70 32.13
C ASN A 432 -11.95 3.20 30.68
N GLN A 433 -11.02 2.71 29.85
CA GLN A 433 -10.94 3.04 28.42
C GLN A 433 -12.07 2.33 27.64
N ILE A 434 -12.41 1.10 28.00
CA ILE A 434 -13.56 0.35 27.45
C ILE A 434 -14.86 1.10 27.78
N ASN A 435 -15.11 1.45 29.05
CA ASN A 435 -16.32 2.16 29.46
C ASN A 435 -16.46 3.54 28.78
N ALA A 436 -15.34 4.27 28.64
CA ALA A 436 -15.33 5.55 27.92
C ALA A 436 -15.61 5.39 26.42
N LEU A 437 -15.16 4.28 25.81
CA LEU A 437 -15.39 3.97 24.40
C LEU A 437 -16.82 3.48 24.16
N GLU A 438 -17.37 2.66 25.05
CA GLU A 438 -18.79 2.27 25.06
C GLU A 438 -19.69 3.51 25.15
N ALA A 439 -19.40 4.43 26.07
CA ALA A 439 -20.09 5.71 26.16
C ALA A 439 -19.93 6.61 24.93
N GLN A 440 -18.87 6.45 24.11
CA GLN A 440 -18.76 7.12 22.80
C GLN A 440 -19.64 6.41 21.75
N ILE A 441 -19.63 5.07 21.71
CA ILE A 441 -20.41 4.26 20.78
C ILE A 441 -21.92 4.51 20.97
N THR A 442 -22.42 4.46 22.20
CA THR A 442 -23.85 4.68 22.52
C THR A 442 -24.33 6.10 22.18
N ARG A 443 -23.42 7.09 22.12
CA ARG A 443 -23.72 8.45 21.66
C ARG A 443 -23.80 8.57 20.14
N CYS A 444 -23.14 7.70 19.38
CA CYS A 444 -23.21 7.65 17.92
C CYS A 444 -24.48 6.92 17.41
N ARG A 445 -25.61 7.05 18.12
CA ARG A 445 -26.87 6.44 17.72
C ARG A 445 -27.35 7.07 16.42
N LEU A 446 -27.42 6.24 15.37
CA LEU A 446 -28.14 6.58 14.16
C LEU A 446 -29.60 6.79 14.55
N SER A 447 -30.19 7.92 14.17
CA SER A 447 -31.63 8.11 14.34
C SER A 447 -32.34 7.12 13.42
N ASP A 448 -33.34 6.42 13.96
CA ASP A 448 -34.20 5.47 13.22
C ASP A 448 -35.17 6.24 12.28
N GLN A 449 -34.67 7.25 11.57
CA GLN A 449 -35.45 8.06 10.63
C GLN A 449 -35.92 7.20 9.46
N ASP A 450 -37.20 7.38 9.13
CA ASP A 450 -37.98 6.55 8.23
C ASP A 450 -37.21 6.00 7.02
N GLU A 451 -37.03 4.68 6.99
CA GLU A 451 -36.67 3.95 5.76
C GLU A 451 -37.81 3.96 4.72
N HIS A 452 -38.98 4.50 5.08
CA HIS A 452 -40.10 4.74 4.18
C HIS A 452 -39.67 5.73 3.08
N GLY A 453 -39.81 5.29 1.82
CA GLY A 453 -39.41 6.07 0.64
C GLY A 453 -37.99 5.82 0.12
N LEU A 454 -37.10 5.17 0.90
CA LEU A 454 -35.76 4.83 0.39
C LEU A 454 -35.79 3.72 -0.68
N THR A 455 -34.99 3.87 -1.74
CA THR A 455 -34.74 2.83 -2.75
C THR A 455 -34.09 1.58 -2.13
N PRO A 456 -34.17 0.40 -2.79
CA PRO A 456 -33.52 -0.81 -2.31
C PRO A 456 -32.01 -0.65 -2.06
N LEU A 457 -31.33 0.18 -2.87
CA LEU A 457 -29.91 0.48 -2.71
C LEU A 457 -29.66 1.33 -1.44
N ALA A 458 -30.42 2.41 -1.25
CA ALA A 458 -30.29 3.24 -0.06
C ALA A 458 -30.61 2.46 1.23
N LYS A 459 -31.62 1.57 1.20
CA LYS A 459 -31.93 0.64 2.30
C LYS A 459 -30.78 -0.32 2.58
N PHE A 460 -30.21 -0.95 1.55
CA PHE A 460 -29.06 -1.84 1.71
C PHE A 460 -27.88 -1.14 2.41
N TYR A 461 -27.57 0.10 2.04
CA TYR A 461 -26.53 0.87 2.72
C TYR A 461 -26.91 1.32 4.13
N ALA A 462 -28.16 1.74 4.37
CA ALA A 462 -28.64 2.02 5.73
C ALA A 462 -28.50 0.80 6.66
N HIS A 463 -28.85 -0.39 6.17
CA HIS A 463 -28.65 -1.67 6.87
C HIS A 463 -27.17 -1.97 7.12
N HIS A 464 -26.27 -1.68 6.17
CA HIS A 464 -24.82 -1.77 6.40
C HIS A 464 -24.36 -0.82 7.51
N VAL A 465 -24.78 0.45 7.49
CA VAL A 465 -24.42 1.43 8.53
C VAL A 465 -24.94 0.96 9.90
N HIS A 466 -26.15 0.41 9.98
CA HIS A 466 -26.73 -0.18 11.19
C HIS A 466 -25.96 -1.43 11.67
N LEU A 467 -25.63 -2.37 10.77
CA LEU A 467 -24.80 -3.54 11.10
C LEU A 467 -23.43 -3.13 11.66
N HIS A 468 -22.81 -2.12 11.06
CA HIS A 468 -21.55 -1.53 11.51
C HIS A 468 -21.69 -0.83 12.87
N TYR A 469 -22.90 -0.41 13.27
CA TYR A 469 -23.23 0.07 14.62
C TYR A 469 -23.40 -1.07 15.61
N GLN A 470 -24.21 -2.09 15.29
CA GLN A 470 -24.44 -3.23 16.17
C GLN A 470 -23.15 -4.00 16.49
N LEU A 471 -22.29 -4.25 15.50
CA LEU A 471 -20.99 -4.89 15.71
C LEU A 471 -20.11 -4.16 16.74
N ARG A 472 -20.23 -2.83 16.86
CA ARG A 472 -19.51 -2.04 17.87
C ARG A 472 -20.09 -2.13 19.27
N LEU A 473 -21.37 -2.50 19.46
CA LEU A 473 -21.92 -2.77 20.78
C LEU A 473 -21.46 -4.14 21.32
N PHE A 474 -21.44 -5.17 20.46
CA PHE A 474 -21.05 -6.53 20.89
C PHE A 474 -19.54 -6.71 21.15
N LEU A 475 -18.67 -6.02 20.40
CA LEU A 475 -17.22 -6.21 20.53
C LEU A 475 -16.66 -5.81 21.92
N PRO A 476 -16.96 -4.63 22.51
CA PRO A 476 -16.54 -4.27 23.87
C PRO A 476 -17.05 -5.24 24.94
N LEU A 477 -18.32 -5.65 24.87
CA LEU A 477 -18.93 -6.60 25.80
C LEU A 477 -18.18 -7.95 25.82
N SER A 478 -17.72 -8.42 24.65
CA SER A 478 -16.88 -9.62 24.56
C SER A 478 -15.55 -9.48 25.30
N ILE A 479 -14.93 -8.29 25.27
CA ILE A 479 -13.66 -8.01 25.96
C ILE A 479 -13.88 -8.02 27.48
N VAL A 480 -14.95 -7.40 27.98
CA VAL A 480 -15.30 -7.40 29.41
C VAL A 480 -15.53 -8.83 29.90
N SER A 481 -16.33 -9.62 29.18
CA SER A 481 -16.61 -11.03 29.51
C SER A 481 -15.34 -11.87 29.67
N THR A 482 -14.40 -11.78 28.71
CA THR A 482 -13.13 -12.53 28.78
C THR A 482 -12.24 -12.12 29.97
N ASN A 483 -12.28 -10.85 30.38
CA ASN A 483 -11.51 -10.37 31.53
C ASN A 483 -12.12 -10.82 32.86
N THR A 484 -13.46 -10.92 32.96
CA THR A 484 -14.12 -11.42 34.18
C THR A 484 -13.85 -12.90 34.47
N THR A 485 -13.71 -13.75 33.45
CA THR A 485 -13.43 -15.19 33.64
C THR A 485 -12.04 -15.46 34.25
N THR A 486 -11.11 -14.51 34.16
CA THR A 486 -9.73 -14.66 34.69
C THR A 486 -9.63 -14.25 36.18
N ILE A 487 -10.71 -13.74 36.79
CA ILE A 487 -10.73 -13.33 38.20
C ILE A 487 -11.31 -14.43 39.11
N GLY A 488 -11.86 -15.51 38.54
CA GLY A 488 -12.53 -16.61 39.25
C GLY A 488 -11.69 -17.85 39.56
N ARG A 489 -10.39 -17.72 39.87
CA ARG A 489 -9.56 -18.81 40.45
C ARG A 489 -8.50 -18.27 41.42
N PHE A 490 -8.90 -18.09 42.67
CA PHE A 490 -8.08 -18.22 43.87
C PHE A 490 -8.93 -18.91 44.94
#